data_AF-A0A7J6TC54-F1
#
_entry.id   AF-A0A7J6TC54-F1
#
_cell.length_a   1.000
_cell.length_b   1.000
_cell.length_c   1.000
_cell.angle_alpha   90.00
_cell.angle_beta   90.00
_cell.angle_gamma   90.00
#
_symmetry.space_group_name_H-M   'P 1'
#
loop_
_entity.id
_entity.type
_entity.pdbx_description
1 polymer ?
#
loop_
_entity_poly.entity_id
_entity_poly.type
_entity_poly.pdbx_seq_one_letter_code
_entity_poly.pdbx_strand_id
1 'polypeptide(L)'
;MPQNVPLIIIAVFCYTGGSLGQVKSGTVVVTDETSRTPVFQTVMNQYGKFRALIVGAFSRSYAGGFAFDALSDPCDGQHFMDVLPSLTQVVRRYIPSAAASGQNAVCAVNFQMQKGNVFDFGRNTQQIVCGLGWDTTFGQVDLDVSCVLMDKSGEVLETVFFG
;
A
#
# COMPACT_ATOMS: atom_id res chain seq x y z
N MET A 1 0.85 -17.59 10.39
CA MET A 1 1.43 -16.98 9.16
C MET A 1 1.90 -18.08 8.23
N PRO A 2 1.62 -18.01 6.90
CA PRO A 2 2.14 -18.97 5.93
C PRO A 2 3.68 -19.06 5.98
N GLN A 3 4.24 -20.24 5.72
CA GLN A 3 5.70 -20.46 5.75
C GLN A 3 6.45 -19.63 4.69
N ASN A 4 5.74 -19.21 3.65
CA ASN A 4 6.30 -18.58 2.45
C ASN A 4 6.41 -17.05 2.58
N VAL A 5 6.17 -16.48 3.75
CA VAL A 5 6.27 -15.03 4.00
C VAL A 5 7.63 -14.74 4.65
N PRO A 6 8.61 -14.20 3.90
CA PRO A 6 9.95 -13.89 4.42
C PRO A 6 10.02 -12.54 5.12
N LEU A 7 9.13 -11.60 4.76
CA LEU A 7 9.21 -10.20 5.18
C LEU A 7 7.81 -9.58 5.29
N ILE A 8 7.57 -8.81 6.34
CA ILE A 8 6.40 -7.96 6.53
C ILE A 8 6.90 -6.56 6.85
N ILE A 9 6.41 -5.53 6.17
CA ILE A 9 6.80 -4.14 6.42
C ILE A 9 5.57 -3.40 6.95
N ILE A 10 5.74 -2.66 8.05
CA ILE A 10 4.71 -1.77 8.58
C ILE A 10 5.06 -0.34 8.21
N ALA A 11 4.13 0.33 7.54
CA ALA A 11 4.25 1.74 7.18
C ALA A 11 2.94 2.47 7.45
N VAL A 12 3.05 3.74 7.82
CA VAL A 12 1.93 4.64 8.12
C VAL A 12 1.96 5.81 7.14
N PHE A 13 0.80 6.22 6.65
CA PHE A 13 0.65 7.25 5.62
C PHE A 13 -0.43 8.27 5.97
N CYS A 14 -0.18 9.54 5.68
CA CYS A 14 -1.17 10.61 5.69
C CYS A 14 -1.89 10.66 4.32
N TYR A 15 -2.97 9.89 4.16
CA TYR A 15 -3.66 9.73 2.88
C TYR A 15 -4.35 11.01 2.37
N THR A 16 -5.10 11.71 3.21
CA THR A 16 -5.98 12.83 2.79
C THR A 16 -5.28 14.19 2.67
N GLY A 17 -4.00 14.28 3.05
CA GLY A 17 -3.30 15.57 3.14
C GLY A 17 -2.55 15.74 4.46
N GLY A 18 -1.82 16.85 4.57
CA GLY A 18 -1.07 17.21 5.78
C GLY A 18 0.30 16.54 5.95
N SER A 19 0.79 16.46 7.18
CA SER A 19 2.05 15.79 7.52
C SER A 19 1.97 15.11 8.89
N LEU A 20 2.89 14.20 9.17
CA LEU A 20 3.00 13.49 10.45
C LEU A 20 3.15 14.46 11.63
N GLY A 21 3.80 15.61 11.42
CA GLY A 21 3.90 16.72 12.38
C GLY A 21 2.57 17.39 12.74
N GLN A 22 1.55 17.27 11.90
CA GLN A 22 0.23 17.82 12.20
C GLN A 22 -0.63 16.86 13.04
N VAL A 23 -0.15 15.63 13.26
CA VAL A 23 -0.85 14.63 14.06
C VAL A 23 -0.54 14.85 15.53
N LYS A 24 -1.39 15.63 16.23
CA LYS A 24 -1.18 16.06 17.62
C LYS A 24 -0.96 14.93 18.64
N SER A 25 -1.56 13.75 18.41
CA SER A 25 -1.51 12.62 19.35
C SER A 25 -1.27 11.26 18.67
N GLY A 26 -0.65 11.25 17.49
CA GLY A 26 -0.39 10.02 16.75
C GLY A 26 0.74 9.24 17.40
N THR A 27 0.45 8.05 17.92
CA THR A 27 1.47 7.13 18.46
C THR A 27 1.36 5.79 17.75
N VAL A 28 2.49 5.23 17.34
CA VAL A 28 2.58 3.85 16.86
C VAL A 28 3.24 3.04 17.95
N VAL A 29 2.60 1.95 18.36
CA VAL A 29 3.13 1.00 19.34
C VAL A 29 3.07 -0.39 18.71
N VAL A 30 4.20 -1.09 18.73
CA VAL A 30 4.28 -2.52 18.43
C VAL A 30 4.42 -3.23 19.76
N THR A 31 3.49 -4.13 20.07
CA THR A 31 3.46 -4.88 21.33
C THR A 31 3.63 -6.37 21.06
N ASP A 32 4.37 -7.05 21.93
CA ASP A 32 4.32 -8.51 21.99
C ASP A 32 3.04 -8.92 22.72
N GLU A 33 2.19 -9.70 22.06
CA GLU A 33 0.91 -10.14 22.60
C GLU A 33 1.06 -11.02 23.84
N THR A 34 2.13 -11.82 23.91
CA THR A 34 2.34 -12.79 25.01
C THR A 34 2.68 -12.06 26.30
N SER A 35 3.65 -11.15 26.24
CA SER A 35 4.07 -10.34 27.39
C SER A 35 3.20 -9.10 27.61
N ARG A 36 2.40 -8.71 26.62
CA ARG A 36 1.66 -7.43 26.54
C ARG A 36 2.56 -6.21 26.75
N THR A 37 3.84 -6.33 26.42
CA THR A 37 4.82 -5.25 26.57
C THR A 37 5.07 -4.56 25.22
N PRO A 38 5.26 -3.23 25.21
CA PRO A 38 5.72 -2.53 24.02
C PRO A 38 7.13 -2.98 23.62
N VAL A 39 7.26 -3.52 22.42
CA VAL A 39 8.54 -3.84 21.76
C VAL A 39 9.09 -2.60 21.06
N PHE A 40 8.21 -1.71 20.59
CA PHE A 40 8.58 -0.45 19.98
C PHE A 40 7.48 0.59 20.16
N GLN A 41 7.87 1.85 20.34
CA GLN A 41 6.94 2.97 20.41
C GLN A 41 7.56 4.21 19.77
N THR A 42 6.79 4.90 18.94
CA THR A 42 7.18 6.20 18.37
C THR A 42 6.00 7.16 18.29
N VAL A 43 6.28 8.45 18.45
CA VAL A 43 5.30 9.53 18.26
C VAL A 43 5.43 10.06 16.84
N MET A 44 4.31 10.26 16.15
CA MET A 44 4.30 10.69 14.73
C MET A 44 4.73 12.15 14.57
N ASN A 45 4.40 13.01 15.53
CA ASN A 45 4.68 14.46 15.46
C ASN A 45 6.18 14.77 15.26
N GLN A 46 7.07 13.92 15.77
CA GLN A 46 8.51 14.13 15.65
C GLN A 46 9.04 14.07 14.21
N TYR A 47 8.27 13.49 13.27
CA TYR A 47 8.65 13.39 11.86
C TYR A 47 8.20 14.61 11.02
N GLY A 48 7.64 15.65 11.65
CA GLY A 48 7.52 16.98 11.07
C GLY A 48 6.82 17.03 9.70
N LYS A 49 7.57 17.37 8.65
CA LYS A 49 7.04 17.59 7.29
C LYS A 49 6.70 16.32 6.51
N PHE A 50 7.19 15.16 6.95
CA PHE A 50 7.02 13.91 6.21
C PHE A 50 5.56 13.45 6.25
N ARG A 51 5.13 12.80 5.16
CA ARG A 51 3.75 12.31 4.99
C ARG A 51 3.61 10.82 5.26
N ALA A 52 4.72 10.10 5.30
CA ALA A 52 4.74 8.67 5.56
C ALA A 52 5.92 8.30 6.47
N LEU A 53 5.77 7.19 7.18
CA LEU A 53 6.79 6.61 8.05
C LEU A 53 6.79 5.10 7.87
N ILE A 54 7.95 4.55 7.51
CA ILE A 54 8.18 3.11 7.59
C ILE A 54 8.58 2.82 9.03
N VAL A 55 7.67 2.20 9.77
CA VAL A 55 7.79 1.95 11.21
C VAL A 55 8.88 0.91 11.47
N GLY A 56 8.80 -0.21 10.76
CA GLY A 56 9.69 -1.33 10.95
C GLY A 56 9.36 -2.49 10.04
N ALA A 57 10.18 -3.53 10.13
CA ALA A 57 10.01 -4.75 9.35
C ALA A 57 10.07 -5.97 10.27
N PHE A 58 9.22 -6.96 9.99
CA PHE A 58 9.35 -8.29 10.55
C PHE A 58 10.03 -9.19 9.52
N SER A 59 11.23 -9.67 9.83
CA SER A 59 11.96 -10.62 8.99
C SER A 59 11.89 -12.01 9.59
N ARG A 60 11.78 -13.03 8.74
CA ARG A 60 11.77 -14.43 9.21
C ARG A 60 13.17 -14.83 9.68
N SER A 61 13.28 -15.20 10.95
CA SER A 61 14.51 -15.73 11.55
C SER A 61 14.75 -17.17 11.13
N TYR A 62 16.03 -17.57 11.10
CA TYR A 62 16.46 -18.95 10.88
C TYR A 62 15.84 -19.95 11.87
N ALA A 63 15.48 -19.49 13.08
CA ALA A 63 14.82 -20.31 14.10
C ALA A 63 13.29 -20.49 13.87
N GLY A 64 12.74 -20.00 12.75
CA GLY A 64 11.34 -20.18 12.36
C GLY A 64 10.35 -19.11 12.87
N GLY A 65 10.80 -18.20 13.73
CA GLY A 65 10.04 -17.04 14.21
C GLY A 65 10.22 -15.78 13.36
N PHE A 66 9.59 -14.68 13.75
CA PHE A 66 9.84 -13.34 13.17
C PHE A 66 10.67 -12.51 14.14
N ALA A 67 11.69 -11.83 13.62
CA ALA A 67 12.43 -10.78 14.31
C ALA A 67 11.86 -9.42 13.88
N PHE A 68 11.66 -8.52 14.83
CA PHE A 68 11.21 -7.15 14.55
C PHE A 68 12.41 -6.20 14.52
N ASP A 69 12.57 -5.51 13.40
CA ASP A 69 13.56 -4.45 13.21
C ASP A 69 12.85 -3.09 13.15
N ALA A 70 13.11 -2.24 14.14
CA ALA A 70 12.63 -0.87 14.18
C ALA A 70 13.42 0.00 13.19
N LEU A 71 12.75 0.51 12.16
CA LEU A 71 13.40 1.30 11.11
C LEU A 71 13.22 2.80 11.36
N SER A 72 12.00 3.25 11.67
CA SER A 72 11.68 4.68 11.84
C SER A 72 12.12 5.55 10.66
N ASP A 73 12.00 5.03 9.43
CA ASP A 73 12.46 5.70 8.21
C ASP A 73 11.36 6.62 7.66
N PRO A 74 11.47 7.95 7.77
CA PRO A 74 10.48 8.86 7.23
C PRO A 74 10.54 8.88 5.70
N CYS A 75 9.36 8.93 5.07
CA CYS A 75 9.20 8.95 3.63
C CYS A 75 8.31 10.12 3.22
N ASP A 76 8.55 10.63 2.01
CA ASP A 76 7.74 11.70 1.43
C ASP A 76 7.06 11.21 0.15
N GLY A 77 5.89 11.76 -0.12
CA GLY A 77 5.01 11.30 -1.20
C GLY A 77 3.58 11.78 -1.01
N GLN A 78 2.95 12.23 -2.09
CA GLN A 78 1.53 12.62 -2.04
C GLN A 78 0.66 11.35 -2.02
N HIS A 79 1.05 10.36 -2.81
CA HIS A 79 0.36 9.09 -2.97
C HIS A 79 1.27 7.92 -2.55
N PHE A 80 0.66 6.77 -2.23
CA PHE A 80 1.40 5.55 -1.89
C PHE A 80 2.43 5.15 -2.96
N MET A 81 2.09 5.37 -4.24
CA MET A 81 2.97 5.10 -5.38
C MET A 81 4.31 5.85 -5.30
N ASP A 82 4.31 7.06 -4.73
CA ASP A 82 5.52 7.88 -4.56
C ASP A 82 6.47 7.26 -3.51
N VAL A 83 5.94 6.43 -2.62
CA VAL A 83 6.68 5.79 -1.52
C VAL A 83 7.14 4.37 -1.87
N LEU A 84 6.68 3.81 -2.98
CA LEU A 84 7.13 2.51 -3.48
C LEU A 84 8.66 2.39 -3.65
N PRO A 85 9.39 3.42 -4.12
CA PRO A 85 10.85 3.36 -4.17
C PRO A 85 11.47 3.15 -2.78
N SER A 86 10.99 3.88 -1.77
CA SER A 86 11.45 3.74 -0.39
C SER A 86 11.14 2.36 0.19
N LEU A 87 9.92 1.85 -0.04
CA LEU A 87 9.54 0.49 0.35
C LEU A 87 10.43 -0.57 -0.35
N THR A 88 10.71 -0.38 -1.63
CA THR A 88 11.58 -1.27 -2.40
C THR A 88 13.00 -1.27 -1.85
N GLN A 89 13.51 -0.12 -1.43
CA GLN A 89 14.82 -0.01 -0.78
C GLN A 89 14.87 -0.80 0.55
N VAL A 90 13.81 -0.72 1.35
CA VAL A 90 13.68 -1.51 2.59
C VAL A 90 13.61 -2.99 2.26
N VAL A 91 12.81 -3.42 1.27
CA VAL A 91 12.77 -4.82 0.84
C VAL A 91 14.15 -5.32 0.43
N ARG A 92 14.92 -4.52 -0.33
CA ARG A 92 16.28 -4.88 -0.77
C ARG A 92 17.27 -5.06 0.38
N ARG A 93 17.07 -4.38 1.51
CA ARG A 93 17.90 -4.55 2.70
C ARG A 93 17.78 -5.96 3.29
N TYR A 94 16.60 -6.56 3.23
CA TYR A 94 16.32 -7.88 3.78
C TYR A 94 16.40 -9.00 2.73
N ILE A 95 16.07 -8.69 1.48
CA ILE A 95 16.06 -9.64 0.37
C ILE A 95 16.82 -9.00 -0.80
N PRO A 96 18.17 -9.05 -0.79
CA PRO A 96 18.98 -8.43 -1.84
C PRO A 96 18.68 -8.97 -3.25
N SER A 97 18.22 -10.23 -3.35
CA SER A 97 17.84 -10.89 -4.61
C SER A 97 16.47 -10.48 -5.16
N ALA A 98 15.65 -9.74 -4.41
CA ALA A 98 14.27 -9.40 -4.80
C ALA A 98 14.17 -8.56 -6.09
N ALA A 99 15.30 -8.02 -6.58
CA ALA A 99 15.36 -7.17 -7.78
C ALA A 99 16.14 -7.79 -8.96
N ALA A 100 16.56 -9.05 -8.90
CA ALA A 100 17.15 -9.72 -10.08
C ALA A 100 16.12 -9.96 -11.21
N SER A 101 14.82 -9.83 -10.89
CA SER A 101 13.72 -9.94 -11.83
C SER A 101 13.25 -8.57 -12.34
N GLY A 102 14.18 -7.81 -12.94
CA GLY A 102 13.87 -6.66 -13.80
C GLY A 102 13.60 -5.32 -13.12
N GLN A 103 13.92 -4.24 -13.84
CA GLN A 103 13.65 -2.83 -13.49
C GLN A 103 12.17 -2.48 -13.31
N ASN A 104 11.27 -3.45 -13.53
CA ASN A 104 9.81 -3.35 -13.43
C ASN A 104 9.23 -4.19 -12.27
N ALA A 105 10.01 -4.48 -11.22
CA ALA A 105 9.49 -5.03 -9.97
C ALA A 105 8.63 -3.99 -9.23
N VAL A 106 7.56 -3.53 -9.88
CA VAL A 106 6.41 -2.91 -9.25
C VAL A 106 5.90 -4.00 -8.32
N CYS A 107 6.16 -3.86 -7.03
CA CYS A 107 5.48 -4.63 -6.01
C CYS A 107 4.01 -4.66 -6.41
N ALA A 108 3.43 -5.83 -6.71
CA ALA A 108 2.04 -5.90 -7.14
C ALA A 108 1.18 -5.37 -5.99
N VAL A 109 0.84 -4.09 -6.05
CA VAL A 109 0.13 -3.43 -4.97
C VAL A 109 -1.34 -3.76 -5.17
N ASN A 110 -1.86 -4.62 -4.30
CA ASN A 110 -3.29 -4.83 -4.22
C ASN A 110 -3.90 -3.69 -3.42
N PHE A 111 -4.72 -2.87 -4.06
CA PHE A 111 -5.43 -1.78 -3.40
C PHE A 111 -6.82 -2.24 -2.99
N GLN A 112 -7.16 -2.05 -1.72
CA GLN A 112 -8.55 -2.12 -1.29
C GLN A 112 -9.19 -0.74 -1.46
N MET A 113 -9.75 -0.50 -2.64
CA MET A 113 -10.43 0.76 -2.97
C MET A 113 -11.76 0.86 -2.21
N GLN A 114 -12.07 2.03 -1.66
CA GLN A 114 -13.37 2.39 -1.08
C GLN A 114 -14.09 3.42 -1.96
N LYS A 115 -15.42 3.52 -1.82
CA LYS A 115 -16.23 4.51 -2.54
C LYS A 115 -15.68 5.93 -2.27
N GLY A 116 -15.45 6.68 -3.34
CA GLY A 116 -14.92 8.05 -3.28
C GLY A 116 -13.40 8.13 -3.16
N ASN A 117 -12.67 7.00 -3.18
CA ASN A 117 -11.23 7.03 -3.34
C ASN A 117 -10.87 7.49 -4.76
N VAL A 118 -9.92 8.41 -4.83
CA VAL A 118 -9.31 8.86 -6.08
C VAL A 118 -7.95 8.19 -6.16
N PHE A 119 -7.69 7.53 -7.29
CA PHE A 119 -6.43 6.89 -7.55
C PHE A 119 -5.75 7.57 -8.73
N ASP A 120 -4.56 8.11 -8.49
CA ASP A 120 -3.73 8.68 -9.54
C ASP A 120 -2.87 7.59 -10.17
N PHE A 121 -3.02 7.43 -11.49
CA PHE A 121 -2.13 6.58 -12.26
C PHE A 121 -0.73 7.21 -12.30
N GLY A 122 0.31 6.38 -12.22
CA GLY A 122 1.69 6.87 -12.31
C GLY A 122 1.91 7.64 -13.62
N ARG A 123 2.81 8.64 -13.62
CA ARG A 123 3.00 9.61 -14.72
C ARG A 123 3.22 9.00 -16.12
N ASN A 124 3.62 7.73 -16.22
CA ASN A 124 3.89 7.03 -17.48
C ASN A 124 2.94 5.83 -17.72
N THR A 125 1.75 5.84 -17.12
CA THR A 125 0.79 4.74 -17.29
C THR A 125 0.24 4.76 -18.71
N GLN A 126 0.63 3.78 -19.52
CA GLN A 126 0.19 3.66 -20.92
C GLN A 126 -1.05 2.79 -21.09
N GLN A 127 -1.33 1.93 -20.10
CA GLN A 127 -2.42 0.99 -20.15
C GLN A 127 -3.06 0.86 -18.78
N ILE A 128 -4.40 0.83 -18.76
CA ILE A 128 -5.21 0.52 -17.59
C ILE A 128 -6.04 -0.71 -17.95
N VAL A 129 -6.02 -1.71 -17.08
CA VAL A 129 -6.84 -2.92 -17.23
C VAL A 129 -7.82 -2.94 -16.05
N CYS A 130 -9.10 -2.93 -16.37
CA CYS A 130 -10.17 -3.04 -15.37
C CYS A 130 -10.74 -4.46 -15.41
N GLY A 131 -10.52 -5.22 -14.34
CA GLY A 131 -11.20 -6.50 -14.12
C GLY A 131 -12.36 -6.30 -13.16
N LEU A 132 -13.54 -6.79 -13.53
CA LEU A 132 -14.72 -6.80 -12.67
C LEU A 132 -15.07 -8.24 -12.34
N GLY A 133 -15.45 -8.49 -11.09
CA GLY A 133 -15.88 -9.79 -10.62
C GLY A 133 -16.96 -9.61 -9.57
N TRP A 134 -17.93 -10.51 -9.57
CA TRP A 134 -19.06 -10.50 -8.66
C TRP A 134 -19.29 -11.90 -8.10
N ASP A 135 -19.84 -11.94 -6.90
CA ASP A 135 -20.20 -13.18 -6.22
C ASP A 135 -21.66 -13.52 -6.50
N THR A 136 -21.91 -14.67 -7.14
CA THR A 136 -23.25 -15.17 -7.48
C THR A 136 -23.77 -16.22 -6.48
N THR A 137 -23.15 -16.35 -5.30
CA THR A 137 -23.49 -17.41 -4.33
C THR A 137 -24.95 -17.37 -3.87
N PHE A 138 -25.63 -16.22 -3.97
CA PHE A 138 -27.04 -16.04 -3.59
C PHE A 138 -28.05 -16.21 -4.74
N GLY A 139 -27.63 -16.64 -5.94
CA GLY A 139 -28.54 -16.94 -7.05
C GLY A 139 -27.89 -16.80 -8.42
N GLN A 140 -28.58 -17.29 -9.46
CA GLN A 140 -28.21 -17.03 -10.84
C GLN A 140 -28.63 -15.59 -11.19
N VAL A 141 -27.68 -14.66 -11.12
CA VAL A 141 -27.88 -13.26 -11.50
C VAL A 141 -27.06 -13.00 -12.76
N ASP A 142 -27.74 -12.56 -13.82
CA ASP A 142 -27.11 -12.08 -15.05
C ASP A 142 -26.71 -10.62 -14.86
N LEU A 143 -25.42 -10.32 -15.03
CA LEU A 143 -24.86 -9.00 -14.79
C LEU A 143 -24.11 -8.53 -16.02
N ASP A 144 -24.57 -7.41 -16.55
CA ASP A 144 -23.93 -6.71 -17.65
C ASP A 144 -23.06 -5.55 -17.15
N VAL A 145 -21.94 -5.33 -17.84
CA VAL A 145 -21.05 -4.20 -17.60
C VAL A 145 -21.04 -3.33 -18.84
N SER A 146 -21.21 -2.03 -18.62
CA SER A 146 -20.99 -0.99 -19.63
C SER A 146 -20.03 0.06 -19.09
N CYS A 147 -19.16 0.56 -19.95
CA CYS A 147 -18.23 1.65 -19.73
C CYS A 147 -18.60 2.80 -20.66
N VAL A 148 -18.56 4.03 -20.14
CA VAL A 148 -18.85 5.24 -20.91
C VAL A 148 -17.67 6.18 -20.75
N LEU A 149 -17.10 6.63 -21.87
CA LEU A 149 -16.10 7.67 -21.92
C LEU A 149 -16.79 9.01 -22.10
N MET A 150 -16.47 9.97 -21.24
CA MET A 150 -17.02 11.33 -21.29
C MET A 150 -15.91 12.35 -21.38
N ASP A 151 -16.21 13.49 -21.98
CA ASP A 151 -15.32 14.64 -22.02
C ASP A 151 -15.51 15.56 -20.79
N LYS A 152 -14.75 16.65 -20.76
CA LYS A 152 -14.81 17.64 -19.66
C LYS A 152 -16.12 18.45 -19.61
N SER A 153 -16.90 18.47 -20.68
CA SER A 153 -18.20 19.14 -20.74
C SER A 153 -19.35 18.21 -20.31
N GLY A 154 -19.06 16.93 -20.10
CA GLY A 154 -20.04 15.90 -19.77
C GLY A 154 -20.67 15.25 -21.01
N GLU A 155 -20.13 15.51 -22.20
CA GLU A 155 -20.56 14.85 -23.43
C GLU A 155 -19.97 13.45 -23.54
N VAL A 156 -20.77 12.49 -24.00
CA VAL A 156 -20.33 11.10 -24.22
C VAL A 156 -19.48 11.03 -25.49
N LEU A 157 -18.24 10.58 -25.33
CA LEU A 157 -17.30 10.35 -26.43
C LEU A 157 -17.43 8.93 -27.01
N GLU A 158 -17.55 7.93 -26.13
CA GLU A 158 -17.58 6.52 -26.53
C GLU A 158 -18.28 5.66 -25.48
N THR A 159 -18.82 4.52 -25.90
CA THR A 159 -19.37 3.51 -25.00
C THR A 159 -18.83 2.13 -25.37
N VAL A 160 -18.46 1.37 -24.35
CA VAL A 160 -18.05 -0.03 -24.48
C VAL A 160 -18.98 -0.85 -23.61
N PHE A 161 -19.72 -1.76 -24.22
CA PHE A 161 -20.62 -2.66 -23.50
C PHE A 161 -20.53 -4.05 -24.10
N PHE A 162 -20.85 -5.05 -23.29
CA PHE A 162 -21.00 -6.41 -23.76
C PHE A 162 -22.42 -6.57 -24.34
N GLY A 163 -22.53 -7.16 -25.53
CA GLY A 163 -23.78 -7.41 -26.24
C GLY A 163 -23.60 -8.53 -27.26
#